data_AF-A0A3D2VP48-F1
#
_entry.id   AF-A0A3D2VP48-F1
#
_cell.length_a   1.000
_cell.length_b   1.000
_cell.length_c   1.000
_cell.angle_alpha   90.00
_cell.angle_beta   90.00
_cell.angle_gamma   90.00
#
_symmetry.space_group_name_H-M   'P 1'
#
loop_
_entity.id
_entity.type
_entity.pdbx_description
1 polymer ?
#
loop_
_entity_poly.entity_id
_entity_poly.type
_entity_poly.pdbx_seq_one_letter_code
_entity_poly.pdbx_strand_id
1 'polypeptide(L)'
;VDAPPLGITFPIAGSTVELSGRDGALVELPLAAKGGVKPLHWLVNGRPLGEMSWRGEAFWQPDGEGLARIVVLDRVGQTATVEVWISRSP
;
A
#
# COMPACT_ATOMS: atom_id res chain seq x y z
N VAL A 1 -18.87 15.30 -5.65
CA VAL A 1 -18.37 14.08 -6.31
C VAL A 1 -18.82 12.89 -5.48
N ASP A 2 -19.73 12.07 -5.98
CA ASP A 2 -20.23 10.90 -5.24
C ASP A 2 -19.32 9.69 -5.46
N ALA A 3 -18.08 9.78 -4.98
CA ALA A 3 -17.20 8.62 -4.92
C ALA A 3 -17.46 7.84 -3.62
N PRO A 4 -17.48 6.49 -3.64
CA PRO A 4 -17.49 5.71 -2.42
C PRO A 4 -16.31 6.06 -1.51
N PRO A 5 -16.40 5.85 -0.19
CA PRO A 5 -15.30 6.12 0.73
C PRO A 5 -14.00 5.43 0.31
N LEU A 6 -12.90 6.17 0.37
CA LEU A 6 -11.57 5.62 0.10
C LEU A 6 -11.20 4.61 1.19
N GLY A 7 -10.71 3.44 0.78
CA GLY A 7 -10.24 2.42 1.71
C GLY A 7 -9.21 1.49 1.09
N ILE A 8 -8.17 1.17 1.86
CA ILE A 8 -7.20 0.14 1.52
C ILE A 8 -7.85 -1.22 1.77
N THR A 9 -7.87 -2.07 0.75
CA THR A 9 -8.41 -3.43 0.81
C THR A 9 -7.31 -4.48 0.96
N PHE A 10 -6.08 -4.14 0.58
CA PHE A 10 -4.92 -4.98 0.83
C PHE A 10 -3.65 -4.10 0.95
N PRO A 11 -2.79 -4.37 1.94
CA PRO A 11 -2.93 -5.39 2.99
C PRO A 11 -3.97 -5.00 4.06
N ILE A 12 -4.36 -5.97 4.90
CA ILE A 12 -5.34 -5.76 5.97
C ILE A 12 -4.66 -5.07 7.16
N ALA A 13 -5.32 -4.08 7.75
CA ALA A 13 -4.78 -3.36 8.91
C ALA A 13 -4.42 -4.31 10.05
N GLY A 14 -3.21 -4.15 10.60
CA GLY A 14 -2.70 -4.95 11.71
C GLY A 14 -2.21 -6.36 11.33
N SER A 15 -2.25 -6.74 10.04
CA SER A 15 -1.74 -8.05 9.62
C SER A 15 -0.21 -8.10 9.63
N THR A 16 0.33 -9.30 9.85
CA THR A 16 1.69 -9.66 9.42
C THR A 16 1.62 -10.21 8.00
N VAL A 17 2.41 -9.63 7.10
CA VAL A 17 2.55 -10.10 5.72
C VAL A 17 3.90 -10.78 5.56
N GLU A 18 3.84 -12.09 5.38
CA GLU A 18 5.01 -12.91 5.09
C GLU A 18 5.34 -12.84 3.60
N LEU A 19 6.57 -12.44 3.29
CA LEU A 19 7.07 -12.30 1.93
C LEU A 19 8.28 -13.21 1.72
N SER A 20 8.29 -13.92 0.60
CA SER A 20 9.46 -14.69 0.20
C SER A 20 10.63 -13.76 -0.12
N GLY A 21 11.84 -14.24 0.12
CA GLY A 21 13.07 -13.54 -0.29
C GLY A 21 13.72 -14.20 -1.50
N ARG A 22 14.28 -13.40 -2.41
CA ARG A 22 15.15 -13.86 -3.50
C ARG A 22 16.34 -12.92 -3.63
N ASP A 23 17.55 -13.48 -3.72
CA ASP A 23 18.79 -12.75 -3.92
C ASP A 23 19.00 -11.60 -2.90
N GLY A 24 18.59 -11.83 -1.65
CA GLY A 24 18.68 -10.87 -0.55
C GLY A 24 17.51 -9.88 -0.44
N ALA A 25 16.69 -9.70 -1.48
CA ALA A 25 15.52 -8.82 -1.47
C ALA A 25 14.23 -9.59 -1.13
N LEU A 26 13.25 -8.91 -0.52
CA LEU A 26 11.88 -9.42 -0.41
C LEU A 26 11.17 -9.31 -1.76
N VAL A 27 10.13 -10.10 -2.01
CA VAL A 27 9.26 -9.87 -3.18
C VAL A 27 8.40 -8.62 -3.00
N GLU A 28 7.93 -8.04 -4.11
CA GLU A 28 7.02 -6.89 -4.07
C GLU A 28 5.70 -7.25 -3.38
N LEU A 29 5.23 -6.35 -2.52
CA LEU A 29 3.92 -6.39 -1.90
C LEU A 29 2.91 -5.67 -2.81
N PRO A 30 1.88 -6.37 -3.34
CA PRO A 30 0.77 -5.69 -3.98
C PRO A 30 0.01 -4.83 -2.95
N LEU A 31 -0.49 -3.69 -3.39
CA LEU A 31 -1.33 -2.78 -2.64
C LEU A 31 -2.62 -2.57 -3.43
N ALA A 32 -3.76 -2.55 -2.74
CA ALA A 32 -5.05 -2.35 -3.37
C ALA A 32 -5.95 -1.44 -2.54
N ALA A 33 -6.62 -0.51 -3.21
CA ALA A 33 -7.60 0.38 -2.62
C ALA A 33 -8.85 0.52 -3.50
N LYS A 34 -9.98 0.80 -2.85
CA LYS A 34 -11.27 1.06 -3.47
C LYS A 34 -11.80 2.43 -3.07
N GLY A 35 -12.77 2.93 -3.84
CA GLY A 35 -13.37 4.24 -3.60
C GLY A 35 -12.41 5.39 -3.88
N GLY A 36 -12.74 6.56 -3.35
CA GLY A 36 -12.02 7.81 -3.56
C GLY A 36 -12.16 8.38 -4.97
N VAL A 37 -11.79 9.64 -5.12
CA VAL A 37 -11.76 10.35 -6.39
C VAL A 37 -10.42 10.12 -7.09
N LYS A 38 -10.44 9.38 -8.20
CA LYS A 38 -9.23 9.05 -8.95
C LYS A 38 -8.49 10.31 -9.50
N PRO A 39 -7.18 10.19 -9.78
CA PRO A 39 -6.31 9.05 -9.52
C PRO A 39 -5.96 8.93 -8.04
N LEU A 40 -5.52 7.75 -7.63
CA LEU A 40 -5.01 7.51 -6.28
C LEU A 40 -3.49 7.64 -6.24
N HIS A 41 -2.99 8.10 -5.09
CA HIS A 41 -1.57 8.25 -4.79
C HIS A 41 -1.21 7.37 -3.59
N TRP A 42 -0.18 6.54 -3.76
CA TRP A 42 0.29 5.66 -2.70
C TRP A 42 1.57 6.19 -2.07
N LEU A 43 1.63 6.13 -0.75
CA LEU A 43 2.86 6.32 0.02
C LEU A 43 3.08 5.14 0.94
N VAL A 44 4.35 4.74 1.06
CA VAL A 44 4.78 3.78 2.08
C VAL A 44 5.93 4.40 2.86
N ASN A 45 5.81 4.40 4.19
CA ASN A 45 6.79 5.00 5.09
C ASN A 45 7.12 6.46 4.72
N GLY A 46 6.08 7.21 4.31
CA GLY A 46 6.21 8.62 3.89
C GLY A 46 6.80 8.84 2.49
N ARG A 47 7.14 7.78 1.74
CA ARG A 47 7.69 7.87 0.39
C ARG A 47 6.65 7.52 -0.67
N PRO A 48 6.45 8.35 -1.72
CA PRO A 48 5.55 8.02 -2.82
C PRO A 48 6.09 6.84 -3.65
N LEU A 49 5.22 5.93 -4.06
CA LEU A 49 5.61 4.72 -4.83
C LEU A 49 5.77 4.92 -6.34
N GLY A 50 5.42 6.09 -6.87
CA GLY A 50 5.52 6.39 -8.30
C GLY A 50 4.24 6.96 -8.88
N GLU A 51 3.91 6.54 -10.11
CA GLU A 51 2.82 7.15 -10.87
C GLU A 51 1.44 6.94 -10.25
N MET A 52 0.57 7.92 -10.50
CA MET A 52 -0.83 7.97 -10.11
C MET A 52 -1.61 6.76 -10.65
N SER A 53 -2.25 5.98 -9.77
CA SER A 53 -2.98 4.78 -10.20
C SER A 53 -4.48 5.05 -10.39
N TRP A 54 -4.95 4.83 -11.62
CA TRP A 54 -6.37 4.91 -11.95
C TRP A 54 -7.14 3.69 -11.44
N ARG A 55 -6.50 2.51 -11.43
CA ARG A 55 -7.08 1.27 -10.90
C ARG A 55 -7.12 1.25 -9.37
N GLY A 56 -6.22 1.97 -8.69
CA GLY A 56 -6.07 1.90 -7.24
C GLY A 56 -5.20 0.74 -6.78
N GLU A 57 -4.47 0.11 -7.69
CA GLU A 57 -3.47 -0.90 -7.40
C GLU A 57 -2.07 -0.28 -7.52
N ALA A 58 -1.12 -0.80 -6.77
CA ALA A 58 0.30 -0.47 -6.85
C ALA A 58 1.14 -1.67 -6.35
N PHE A 59 2.43 -1.67 -6.64
CA PHE A 59 3.38 -2.62 -6.06
C PHE A 59 4.41 -1.84 -5.25
N TRP A 60 4.71 -2.32 -4.05
CA TRP A 60 5.75 -1.77 -3.20
C TRP A 60 6.82 -2.80 -2.98
N GLN A 61 8.07 -2.45 -3.27
CA GLN A 61 9.25 -3.24 -2.92
C GLN A 61 9.69 -2.87 -1.49
N PRO A 62 9.52 -3.76 -0.49
CA PRO A 62 10.00 -3.48 0.87
C PRO A 62 11.52 -3.46 0.89
N ASP A 63 12.07 -2.56 1.72
CA ASP A 63 13.50 -2.45 2.01
C ASP A 63 13.97 -3.44 3.08
N GLY A 64 13.04 -4.00 3.86
CA GLY A 64 13.30 -5.03 4.85
C GLY A 64 12.05 -5.46 5.61
N GLU A 65 12.29 -6.26 6.65
CA GLU A 65 11.26 -6.63 7.63
C GLU A 65 10.98 -5.46 8.59
N GLY A 66 9.80 -5.46 9.22
CA GLY A 66 9.41 -4.47 10.23
C GLY A 66 8.05 -3.84 9.96
N LEU A 67 7.72 -2.81 10.74
CA LEU A 67 6.46 -2.09 10.60
C LEU A 67 6.47 -1.21 9.33
N ALA A 68 5.46 -1.40 8.49
CA ALA A 68 5.21 -0.56 7.32
C ALA A 68 3.91 0.22 7.49
N ARG A 69 3.97 1.54 7.26
CA ARG A 69 2.80 2.41 7.22
C ARG A 69 2.46 2.72 5.77
N ILE A 70 1.28 2.29 5.34
CA ILE A 70 0.80 2.43 3.97
C ILE A 70 -0.35 3.43 3.95
N VAL A 71 -0.24 4.44 3.10
CA VAL A 71 -1.24 5.50 2.94
C VAL A 71 -1.66 5.55 1.47
N VAL A 72 -2.96 5.69 1.25
CA VAL A 72 -3.52 6.04 -0.06
C VAL A 72 -4.27 7.36 0.05
N LEU A 73 -4.03 8.26 -0.90
CA LEU A 73 -4.73 9.53 -1.03
C LEU A 73 -5.49 9.57 -2.36
N ASP A 74 -6.59 10.30 -2.38
CA ASP A 74 -7.32 10.62 -3.60
C ASP A 74 -7.08 12.06 -4.07
N ARG A 75 -7.61 12.42 -5.25
CA ARG A 75 -7.39 13.75 -5.86
C ARG A 75 -7.99 14.91 -5.04
N VAL A 76 -8.97 14.65 -4.18
CA VAL A 76 -9.64 15.68 -3.37
C VAL A 76 -9.14 15.71 -1.92
N GLY A 77 -8.12 14.92 -1.59
CA GLY A 77 -7.44 14.92 -0.30
C GLY A 77 -8.01 13.95 0.74
N GLN A 78 -8.93 13.03 0.37
CA GLN A 78 -9.29 11.94 1.27
C GLN A 78 -8.10 10.98 1.43
N THR A 79 -7.97 10.40 2.61
CA THR A 79 -6.88 9.47 2.92
C THR A 79 -7.40 8.22 3.61
N ALA A 80 -6.83 7.07 3.27
CA ALA A 80 -6.92 5.85 4.07
C ALA A 80 -5.52 5.37 4.45
N THR A 81 -5.36 4.82 5.65
CA THR A 81 -4.07 4.36 6.18
C THR A 81 -4.22 2.98 6.79
N VAL A 82 -3.23 2.13 6.59
CA VAL A 82 -3.05 0.87 7.31
C VAL A 82 -1.61 0.73 7.78
N GLU A 83 -1.42 0.01 8.88
CA GLU A 83 -0.11 -0.40 9.37
C GLU A 83 -0.05 -1.93 9.37
N VAL A 84 1.06 -2.48 8.90
CA VAL A 84 1.29 -3.93 8.80
C VAL A 84 2.72 -4.27 9.19
N TRP A 85 2.93 -5.50 9.67
CA TRP A 85 4.27 -6.01 9.89
C TRP A 85 4.74 -6.79 8.67
N ILE A 86 5.94 -6.53 8.19
CA ILE A 86 6.58 -7.28 7.11
C ILE A 86 7.54 -8.29 7.73
N SER A 87 7.42 -9.55 7.34
CA SER A 87 8.36 -10.61 7.71
C SER A 87 8.80 -11.40 6.48
N ARG A 88 9.98 -12.00 6.57
CA ARG A 88 10.52 -12.90 5.57
C ARG A 88 10.01 -14.30 5.86
N SER A 89 9.51 -14.98 4.83
CA SER A 89 9.24 -16.42 4.92
C SER A 89 10.54 -17.18 5.20
N PRO A 90 10.52 -18.20 6.09
CA PRO A 90 11.70 -18.99 6.43
C PRO A 90 12.43 -19.61 5.23
#